data_AF-A0A196S8B2-F1
#
_entry.id   AF-A0A196S8B2-F1
#
_cell.length_a   1.000
_cell.length_b   1.000
_cell.length_c   1.000
_cell.angle_alpha   90.00
_cell.angle_beta   90.00
_cell.angle_gamma   90.00
#
_symmetry.space_group_name_H-M   'P 1'
#
loop_
_entity.id
_entity.type
_entity.pdbx_description
1 polymer ?
#
loop_
_entity_poly.entity_id
_entity_poly.type
_entity_poly.pdbx_seq_one_letter_code
_entity_poly.pdbx_strand_id
1 'polypeptide(L)'
;MEKGLRIHIGSIPSTLFPGTITSLELFLVDSHNNVAANQKESFLVSLVYENGSPVANPMSAFVLNNKCGNGYVSNGNYATFSVTELSYLHGNKKFMLKIEPSINQSISTVYTTPFSVVNYRLVIKNAVPSEWYKDEGGKRNHITLDIELVDVAGRTCTSLIRGDRVIPLTLSLLYDDYSSVKTASHREGSSILKVFSDQSLSIDENGCCQLNVRIESVSKNHNSKPFVIYIYPNLTLHPQNADIAGVYTTPITVKSKRASKKRSGMDAEFGSGTQEDMIKRFASHTGELSQSDLESSIFCVLDYGTKCNELLTSLQSQLIGHENTSGIPIEIHRCPCCWAYGDNRNANSSDVEHDAKCTLKSLLSMWTWT
;
A
#
# COMPACT_ATOMS: atom_id res chain seq x y z
N MET A 1 24.32 -48.67 4.39
CA MET A 1 24.34 -47.19 4.31
C MET A 1 23.44 -46.80 3.17
N GLU A 2 22.29 -46.19 3.46
CA GLU A 2 21.46 -45.57 2.42
C GLU A 2 22.27 -44.43 1.80
N LYS A 3 22.56 -44.53 0.50
CA LYS A 3 23.22 -43.45 -0.25
C LYS A 3 22.21 -42.33 -0.43
N GLY A 4 22.59 -41.09 -0.10
CA GLY A 4 21.80 -39.89 -0.43
C GLY A 4 20.95 -39.29 0.69
N LEU A 5 21.26 -39.54 1.97
CA LEU A 5 20.63 -38.83 3.07
C LEU A 5 21.01 -37.34 3.07
N ARG A 6 20.04 -36.47 3.33
CA ARG A 6 20.23 -35.03 3.46
C ARG A 6 19.44 -34.46 4.63
N ILE A 7 19.91 -33.35 5.18
CA ILE A 7 19.22 -32.62 6.24
C ILE A 7 18.09 -31.79 5.62
N HIS A 8 16.87 -31.99 6.11
CA HIS A 8 15.74 -31.11 5.87
C HIS A 8 15.61 -30.10 7.00
N ILE A 9 15.38 -28.83 6.64
CA ILE A 9 15.11 -27.74 7.59
C ILE A 9 13.86 -27.01 7.12
N GLY A 10 12.92 -26.80 8.05
CA GLY A 10 11.74 -25.96 7.81
C GLY A 10 12.09 -24.48 7.60
N SER A 11 11.12 -23.72 7.08
CA SER A 11 11.28 -22.28 6.91
C SER A 11 11.28 -21.55 8.26
N ILE A 12 12.15 -20.55 8.41
CA ILE A 12 12.21 -19.68 9.58
C ILE A 12 11.82 -18.26 9.15
N PRO A 13 11.07 -17.52 9.98
CA PRO A 13 10.78 -16.12 9.71
C PRO A 13 12.06 -15.30 9.49
N SER A 14 12.04 -14.40 8.50
CA SER A 14 13.16 -13.49 8.22
C SER A 14 13.39 -12.46 9.32
N THR A 15 12.43 -12.29 10.22
CA THR A 15 12.48 -11.38 11.38
C THR A 15 11.91 -12.09 12.60
N LEU A 16 12.64 -12.03 13.71
CA LEU A 16 12.24 -12.54 15.02
C LEU A 16 12.28 -11.42 16.06
N PHE A 17 11.55 -11.60 17.14
CA PHE A 17 11.66 -10.77 18.33
C PHE A 17 12.58 -11.45 19.37
N PRO A 18 13.30 -10.66 20.19
CA PRO A 18 14.21 -11.21 21.19
C PRO A 18 13.46 -12.14 22.15
N GLY A 19 14.04 -13.31 22.41
CA GLY A 19 13.49 -14.30 23.34
C GLY A 19 12.22 -15.01 22.89
N THR A 20 11.72 -14.74 21.67
CA THR A 20 10.54 -15.43 21.16
C THR A 20 10.88 -16.87 20.77
N ILE A 21 10.17 -17.82 21.36
CA ILE A 21 10.33 -19.25 21.08
C ILE A 21 9.80 -19.53 19.67
N THR A 22 10.68 -20.05 18.82
CA THR A 22 10.42 -20.39 17.42
C THR A 22 10.67 -21.87 17.21
N SER A 23 9.74 -22.54 16.52
CA SER A 23 9.91 -23.95 16.16
C SER A 23 10.95 -24.12 15.07
N LEU A 24 11.77 -25.16 15.20
CA LEU A 24 12.75 -25.60 14.21
C LEU A 24 12.43 -27.03 13.81
N GLU A 25 11.94 -27.18 12.58
CA GLU A 25 11.73 -28.47 11.94
C GLU A 25 13.07 -28.98 11.38
N LEU A 26 13.53 -30.13 11.88
CA LEU A 26 14.85 -30.65 11.57
C LEU A 26 14.84 -32.19 11.56
N PHE A 27 15.07 -32.79 10.39
CA PHE A 27 15.16 -34.25 10.24
C PHE A 27 15.93 -34.65 8.98
N LEU A 28 16.30 -35.92 8.90
CA LEU A 28 16.88 -36.50 7.70
C LEU A 28 15.79 -36.89 6.71
N VAL A 29 16.08 -36.67 5.43
CA VAL A 29 15.31 -37.25 4.32
C VAL A 29 16.22 -38.03 3.38
N ASP A 30 15.65 -39.04 2.73
CA ASP A 30 16.32 -39.82 1.69
C ASP A 30 16.34 -39.08 0.33
N SER A 31 16.83 -39.75 -0.70
CA SER A 31 16.86 -39.23 -2.08
C SER A 31 15.47 -38.99 -2.70
N HIS A 32 14.41 -39.55 -2.11
CA HIS A 32 13.03 -39.43 -2.54
C HIS A 32 12.21 -38.47 -1.65
N ASN A 33 12.86 -37.75 -0.73
CA ASN A 33 12.24 -36.86 0.27
C ASN A 33 11.38 -37.56 1.33
N ASN A 34 11.56 -38.86 1.53
CA ASN A 34 10.93 -39.55 2.63
C ASN A 34 11.72 -39.33 3.92
N VAL A 35 11.02 -39.14 5.04
CA VAL A 35 11.64 -38.94 6.36
C VAL A 35 12.37 -40.21 6.78
N ALA A 36 13.69 -40.11 6.99
CA ALA A 36 14.53 -41.20 7.43
C ALA A 36 14.54 -41.32 8.96
N ALA A 37 13.37 -41.56 9.56
CA ALA A 37 13.16 -41.55 11.01
C ALA A 37 13.95 -42.62 11.77
N ASN A 38 14.29 -43.73 11.12
CA ASN A 38 15.03 -44.85 11.73
C ASN A 38 16.54 -44.60 11.83
N GLN A 39 17.05 -43.51 11.26
CA GLN A 39 18.47 -43.17 11.31
C GLN A 39 18.82 -42.53 12.65
N LYS A 40 19.73 -43.17 13.39
CA LYS A 40 20.32 -42.62 14.63
C LYS A 40 21.34 -41.54 14.25
N GLU A 41 20.85 -40.31 14.15
CA GLU A 41 21.67 -39.13 13.88
C GLU A 41 21.38 -38.04 14.92
N SER A 42 22.34 -37.16 15.16
CA SER A 42 22.13 -35.92 15.91
C SER A 42 22.83 -34.76 15.22
N PHE A 43 22.24 -33.59 15.34
CA PHE A 43 22.71 -32.38 14.67
C PHE A 43 23.21 -31.39 15.69
N LEU A 44 24.44 -30.91 15.54
CA LEU A 44 24.91 -29.72 16.23
C LEU A 44 24.26 -28.50 15.58
N VAL A 45 23.45 -27.79 16.35
CA VAL A 45 22.82 -26.54 15.93
C VAL A 45 23.56 -25.39 16.60
N SER A 46 24.12 -24.50 15.79
CA SER A 46 24.91 -23.36 16.25
C SER A 46 24.39 -22.04 15.68
N LEU A 47 24.40 -20.98 16.50
CA LEU A 47 24.12 -19.63 16.03
C LEU A 47 25.36 -19.02 15.37
N VAL A 48 25.22 -18.58 14.13
CA VAL A 48 26.27 -17.93 13.33
C VAL A 48 25.73 -16.65 12.69
N TYR A 49 26.60 -15.78 12.21
CA TYR A 49 26.22 -14.66 11.36
C TYR A 49 26.01 -15.12 9.91
N GLU A 50 25.37 -14.29 9.09
CA GLU A 50 25.10 -14.56 7.65
C GLU A 50 26.34 -14.93 6.82
N ASN A 51 27.53 -14.48 7.23
CA ASN A 51 28.80 -14.83 6.59
C ASN A 51 29.39 -16.17 7.08
N GLY A 52 28.67 -16.91 7.92
CA GLY A 52 29.09 -18.18 8.52
C GLY A 52 30.02 -18.05 9.74
N SER A 53 30.45 -16.85 10.11
CA SER A 53 31.30 -16.65 11.30
C SER A 53 30.50 -16.87 12.59
N PRO A 54 31.12 -17.43 13.65
CA PRO A 54 30.42 -17.73 14.90
C PRO A 54 30.02 -16.46 15.65
N VAL A 55 28.88 -16.51 16.33
CA VAL A 55 28.52 -15.49 17.34
C VAL A 55 29.46 -15.64 18.53
N ALA A 56 30.04 -14.53 19.00
CA ALA A 56 31.13 -14.56 20.00
C ALA A 56 30.70 -15.16 21.35
N ASN A 57 29.47 -14.90 21.79
CA ASN A 57 28.93 -15.44 23.04
C ASN A 57 27.56 -16.10 22.81
N PRO A 58 27.53 -17.33 22.28
CA PRO A 58 26.27 -18.01 22.00
C PRO A 58 25.50 -18.34 23.29
N MET A 59 26.19 -18.44 24.44
CA MET A 59 25.56 -18.72 25.74
C MET A 59 24.64 -17.60 26.22
N SER A 60 24.92 -16.34 25.85
CA SER A 60 24.03 -15.21 26.18
C SER A 60 23.00 -14.94 25.10
N ALA A 61 23.32 -15.24 23.84
CA ALA A 61 22.53 -14.85 22.67
C ALA A 61 21.54 -15.91 22.17
N PHE A 62 21.79 -17.20 22.43
CA PHE A 62 21.04 -18.30 21.82
C PHE A 62 20.51 -19.25 22.89
N VAL A 63 19.25 -19.67 22.73
CA VAL A 63 18.64 -20.71 23.55
C VAL A 63 18.07 -21.77 22.61
N LEU A 64 18.48 -23.01 22.77
CA LEU A 64 18.02 -24.17 22.02
C LEU A 64 17.40 -25.19 22.99
N ASN A 65 16.13 -25.56 22.79
CA ASN A 65 15.40 -26.49 23.65
C ASN A 65 15.50 -26.12 25.14
N ASN A 66 15.29 -24.83 25.44
CA ASN A 66 15.40 -24.24 26.79
C ASN A 66 16.80 -24.35 27.43
N LYS A 67 17.85 -24.57 26.65
CA LYS A 67 19.25 -24.56 27.10
C LYS A 67 20.01 -23.46 26.40
N CYS A 68 20.77 -22.68 27.16
CA CYS A 68 21.60 -21.61 26.61
C CYS A 68 22.75 -22.18 25.78
N GLY A 69 23.06 -21.51 24.66
CA GLY A 69 24.14 -21.85 23.77
C GLY A 69 23.78 -22.82 22.64
N ASN A 70 24.81 -23.14 21.86
CA ASN A 70 24.74 -24.16 20.82
C ASN A 70 24.47 -25.53 21.46
N GLY A 71 23.82 -26.43 20.73
CA GLY A 71 23.46 -27.73 21.27
C GLY A 71 23.08 -28.76 20.24
N TYR A 72 22.77 -29.97 20.72
CA TYR A 72 22.43 -31.10 19.86
C TYR A 72 20.93 -31.33 19.77
N VAL A 73 20.45 -31.62 18.57
CA VAL A 73 19.07 -32.05 18.29
C VAL A 73 19.11 -33.41 17.61
N SER A 74 18.41 -34.39 18.15
CA SER A 74 18.34 -35.72 17.52
C SER A 74 17.41 -35.73 16.31
N ASN A 75 17.73 -36.56 15.32
CA ASN A 75 16.90 -36.76 14.14
C ASN A 75 15.46 -37.19 14.51
N GLY A 76 14.47 -36.63 13.81
CA GLY A 76 13.05 -36.92 14.02
C GLY A 76 12.39 -36.17 15.18
N ASN A 77 13.14 -35.30 15.89
CA ASN A 77 12.59 -34.45 16.93
C ASN A 77 12.36 -33.03 16.43
N TYR A 78 11.26 -32.42 16.89
CA TYR A 78 11.09 -30.96 16.80
C TYR A 78 12.02 -30.28 17.80
N ALA A 79 12.72 -29.26 17.35
CA ALA A 79 13.46 -28.38 18.22
C ALA A 79 12.73 -27.04 18.37
N THR A 80 13.06 -26.32 19.42
CA THR A 80 12.66 -24.92 19.61
C THR A 80 13.90 -24.10 19.86
N PHE A 81 13.90 -22.87 19.39
CA PHE A 81 14.99 -21.95 19.67
C PHE A 81 14.46 -20.54 19.90
N SER A 82 15.28 -19.72 20.55
CA SER A 82 15.10 -18.28 20.60
C SER A 82 16.46 -17.60 20.56
N VAL A 83 16.50 -16.42 19.97
CA VAL A 83 17.67 -15.54 20.02
C VAL A 83 17.31 -14.34 20.90
N THR A 84 18.12 -14.04 21.90
CA THR A 84 17.85 -13.01 22.92
C THR A 84 18.52 -11.68 22.60
N GLU A 85 19.60 -11.70 21.81
CA GLU A 85 20.34 -10.50 21.42
C GLU A 85 19.83 -9.94 20.09
N LEU A 86 19.77 -8.61 20.00
CA LEU A 86 19.28 -7.89 18.82
C LEU A 86 20.36 -7.83 17.74
N SER A 87 19.99 -8.01 16.47
CA SER A 87 20.92 -7.86 15.34
C SER A 87 21.62 -6.50 15.34
N TYR A 88 20.94 -5.45 15.80
CA TYR A 88 21.51 -4.11 15.96
C TYR A 88 22.78 -4.08 16.83
N LEU A 89 22.81 -4.83 17.93
CA LEU A 89 23.97 -4.91 18.85
C LEU A 89 25.19 -5.59 18.20
N HIS A 90 24.98 -6.32 17.10
CA HIS A 90 26.03 -7.00 16.33
C HIS A 90 26.37 -6.24 15.04
N GLY A 91 26.10 -4.94 14.98
CA GLY A 91 26.36 -4.11 13.80
C GLY A 91 25.41 -4.44 12.65
N ASN A 92 24.14 -4.72 12.96
CA ASN A 92 23.09 -5.06 12.00
C ASN A 92 23.33 -6.36 11.20
N LYS A 93 24.24 -7.23 11.68
CA LYS A 93 24.47 -8.54 11.07
C LYS A 93 23.25 -9.44 11.29
N LYS A 94 22.83 -10.12 10.24
CA LYS A 94 21.81 -11.15 10.32
C LYS A 94 22.38 -12.42 10.92
N PHE A 95 21.54 -13.17 11.62
CA PHE A 95 21.86 -14.47 12.15
C PHE A 95 21.42 -15.58 11.20
N MET A 96 22.05 -16.73 11.31
CA MET A 96 21.63 -18.00 10.72
C MET A 96 21.83 -19.11 11.75
N LEU A 97 21.09 -20.20 11.62
CA LEU A 97 21.45 -21.44 12.28
C LEU A 97 22.30 -22.28 11.32
N LYS A 98 23.45 -22.73 11.81
CA LYS A 98 24.31 -23.73 11.17
C LYS A 98 23.96 -25.09 11.77
N ILE A 99 23.60 -26.04 10.91
CA ILE A 99 23.21 -27.39 11.33
C ILE A 99 24.23 -28.38 10.77
N GLU A 100 24.95 -29.05 11.66
CA GLU A 100 26.02 -29.98 11.33
C GLU A 100 25.66 -31.40 11.79
N PRO A 101 25.80 -32.43 10.94
CA PRO A 101 25.65 -33.81 11.39
C PRO A 101 26.79 -34.16 12.36
N SER A 102 26.45 -34.89 13.42
CA SER A 102 27.41 -35.21 14.49
C SER A 102 28.00 -36.61 14.34
N ILE A 103 27.29 -37.51 13.66
CA ILE A 103 27.66 -38.92 13.52
C ILE A 103 28.06 -39.21 12.08
N ASN A 104 27.18 -38.96 11.11
CA ASN A 104 27.44 -39.25 9.71
C ASN A 104 28.07 -38.06 8.97
N GLN A 105 29.39 -38.06 8.87
CA GLN A 105 30.17 -37.01 8.18
C GLN A 105 29.96 -36.97 6.65
N SER A 106 29.27 -37.96 6.05
CA SER A 106 28.93 -37.90 4.62
C SER A 106 27.74 -36.98 4.32
N ILE A 107 26.99 -36.56 5.35
CA ILE A 107 25.89 -35.62 5.24
C ILE A 107 26.46 -34.19 5.24
N SER A 108 25.99 -33.34 4.34
CA SER A 108 26.45 -31.96 4.26
C SER A 108 25.84 -31.07 5.34
N THR A 109 26.64 -30.16 5.90
CA THR A 109 26.15 -29.03 6.69
C THR A 109 25.16 -28.21 5.88
N VAL A 110 24.12 -27.72 6.56
CA VAL A 110 23.12 -26.84 5.96
C VAL A 110 22.90 -25.62 6.85
N TYR A 111 22.37 -24.56 6.25
CA TYR A 111 22.12 -23.28 6.91
C TYR A 111 20.66 -22.88 6.72
N THR A 112 20.11 -22.20 7.72
CA THR A 112 18.82 -21.53 7.56
C THR A 112 18.98 -20.30 6.67
N THR A 113 17.87 -19.77 6.16
CA THR A 113 17.87 -18.41 5.62
C THR A 113 18.27 -17.41 6.70
N PRO A 114 19.03 -16.34 6.36
CA PRO A 114 19.36 -15.28 7.30
C PRO A 114 18.11 -14.61 7.87
N PHE A 115 18.14 -14.31 9.17
CA PHE A 115 17.08 -13.59 9.86
C PHE A 115 17.64 -12.50 10.78
N SER A 116 16.82 -11.47 11.03
CA SER A 116 17.14 -10.38 11.95
C SER A 116 16.36 -10.52 13.26
N VAL A 117 16.96 -10.10 14.38
CA VAL A 117 16.28 -9.99 15.67
C VAL A 117 16.08 -8.51 16.00
N VAL A 118 14.83 -8.11 16.19
CA VAL A 118 14.40 -6.70 16.31
C VAL A 118 13.46 -6.51 17.49
N ASN A 119 13.41 -5.31 18.07
CA ASN A 119 12.46 -4.99 19.14
C ASN A 119 11.05 -4.73 18.60
N TYR A 120 10.98 -4.10 17.43
CA TYR A 120 9.74 -3.62 16.85
C TYR A 120 9.65 -3.99 15.38
N ARG A 121 8.43 -3.94 14.84
CA ARG A 121 8.21 -4.03 13.39
C ARG A 121 7.12 -3.08 12.95
N LEU A 122 7.19 -2.66 11.70
CA LEU A 122 6.09 -2.00 11.04
C LEU A 122 5.06 -3.03 10.58
N VAL A 123 3.79 -2.66 10.60
CA VAL A 123 2.69 -3.43 10.01
C VAL A 123 1.77 -2.52 9.23
N ILE A 124 1.16 -3.04 8.17
CA ILE A 124 0.11 -2.34 7.41
C ILE A 124 -1.23 -2.86 7.93
N LYS A 125 -2.12 -1.98 8.39
CA LYS A 125 -3.39 -2.36 9.02
C LYS A 125 -4.55 -2.41 8.06
N ASN A 126 -4.54 -1.56 7.04
CA ASN A 126 -5.58 -1.53 6.02
C ASN A 126 -5.29 -2.52 4.89
N ALA A 127 -6.35 -2.93 4.19
CA ALA A 127 -6.20 -3.81 3.03
C ALA A 127 -5.52 -3.05 1.88
N VAL A 128 -4.43 -3.63 1.36
CA VAL A 128 -3.75 -3.11 0.16
C VAL A 128 -4.42 -3.70 -1.09
N PRO A 129 -4.76 -2.88 -2.10
CA PRO A 129 -5.39 -3.37 -3.32
C PRO A 129 -4.46 -4.31 -4.10
N SER A 130 -4.95 -5.48 -4.50
CA SER A 130 -4.22 -6.39 -5.40
C SER A 130 -4.19 -5.88 -6.84
N GLU A 131 -5.20 -5.11 -7.23
CA GLU A 131 -5.25 -4.38 -8.51
C GLU A 131 -5.61 -2.92 -8.27
N TRP A 132 -4.86 -2.00 -8.86
CA TRP A 132 -5.08 -0.56 -8.71
C TRP A 132 -4.97 0.17 -10.05
N TYR A 133 -5.86 1.14 -10.30
CA TYR A 133 -6.02 1.81 -11.59
C TYR A 133 -5.55 3.27 -11.53
N LYS A 134 -4.33 3.56 -12.00
CA LYS A 134 -3.65 4.85 -11.76
C LYS A 134 -4.36 6.08 -12.32
N ASP A 135 -5.19 5.92 -13.35
CA ASP A 135 -5.87 7.02 -14.03
C ASP A 135 -7.34 7.21 -13.60
N GLU A 136 -7.88 6.32 -12.76
CA GLU A 136 -9.21 6.49 -12.16
C GLU A 136 -9.14 7.54 -11.05
N GLY A 137 -9.81 8.69 -11.20
CA GLY A 137 -9.70 9.80 -10.22
C GLY A 137 -8.54 10.78 -10.48
N GLY A 138 -7.84 10.65 -11.61
CA GLY A 138 -6.84 11.62 -12.07
C GLY A 138 -5.58 11.66 -11.20
N LYS A 139 -4.91 12.83 -11.15
CA LYS A 139 -3.60 12.98 -10.49
C LYS A 139 -3.60 12.78 -8.97
N ARG A 140 -4.77 12.87 -8.33
CA ARG A 140 -4.94 12.69 -6.88
C ARG A 140 -5.22 11.25 -6.47
N ASN A 141 -5.41 10.34 -7.42
CA ASN A 141 -5.59 8.94 -7.09
C ASN A 141 -4.32 8.37 -6.47
N HIS A 142 -4.47 7.66 -5.35
CA HIS A 142 -3.39 7.10 -4.56
C HIS A 142 -3.82 5.78 -3.92
N ILE A 143 -2.82 5.10 -3.36
CA ILE A 143 -2.97 3.96 -2.48
C ILE A 143 -2.68 4.50 -1.07
N THR A 144 -3.63 4.34 -0.16
CA THR A 144 -3.44 4.67 1.25
C THR A 144 -2.85 3.47 1.97
N LEU A 145 -1.83 3.69 2.80
CA LEU A 145 -1.20 2.70 3.65
C LEU A 145 -1.22 3.22 5.09
N ASP A 146 -1.96 2.53 5.95
CA ASP A 146 -2.05 2.80 7.38
C ASP A 146 -1.00 1.95 8.09
N ILE A 147 0.10 2.59 8.46
CA ILE A 147 1.27 1.96 9.08
C ILE A 147 1.18 2.08 10.60
N GLU A 148 1.47 1.00 11.30
CA GLU A 148 1.66 1.00 12.75
C GLU A 148 3.01 0.40 13.13
N LEU A 149 3.63 0.94 14.17
CA LEU A 149 4.77 0.34 14.85
C LEU A 149 4.25 -0.58 15.96
N VAL A 150 4.65 -1.85 15.95
CA VAL A 150 4.23 -2.83 16.97
C VAL A 150 5.39 -3.53 17.67
N ASP A 151 5.18 -3.91 18.93
CA ASP A 151 6.11 -4.71 19.74
C ASP A 151 5.94 -6.22 19.52
N VAL A 152 6.70 -7.01 20.29
CA VAL A 152 6.64 -8.48 20.32
C VAL A 152 5.24 -9.02 20.63
N ALA A 153 4.44 -8.32 21.43
CA ALA A 153 3.07 -8.70 21.78
C ALA A 153 2.05 -8.24 20.71
N GLY A 154 2.51 -7.58 19.65
CA GLY A 154 1.66 -7.01 18.60
C GLY A 154 0.92 -5.74 19.03
N ARG A 155 1.33 -5.11 20.14
CA ARG A 155 0.74 -3.86 20.63
C ARG A 155 1.36 -2.66 19.93
N THR A 156 0.53 -1.69 19.60
CA THR A 156 0.97 -0.43 18.99
C THR A 156 1.88 0.33 19.96
N CYS A 157 3.05 0.71 19.48
CA CYS A 157 4.10 1.37 20.25
C CYS A 157 3.97 2.88 20.16
N THR A 158 3.21 3.47 21.09
CA THR A 158 3.08 4.92 21.23
C THR A 158 4.37 5.58 21.74
N SER A 159 4.44 6.91 21.71
CA SER A 159 5.52 7.71 22.31
C SER A 159 5.76 7.37 23.79
N LEU A 160 4.74 6.95 24.53
CA LEU A 160 4.89 6.51 25.92
C LEU A 160 5.77 5.26 26.05
N ILE A 161 5.74 4.37 25.05
CA ILE A 161 6.49 3.11 25.04
C ILE A 161 7.88 3.32 24.45
N ARG A 162 8.00 4.14 23.40
CA ARG A 162 9.27 4.38 22.68
C ARG A 162 10.05 5.61 23.14
N GLY A 163 9.49 6.42 24.04
CA GLY A 163 10.02 7.73 24.43
C GLY A 163 9.96 8.76 23.30
N ASP A 164 10.85 9.75 23.35
CA ASP A 164 10.98 10.85 22.36
C ASP A 164 11.66 10.41 21.04
N ARG A 165 11.64 9.11 20.77
CA ARG A 165 12.34 8.50 19.64
C ARG A 165 11.63 8.85 18.33
N VAL A 166 12.27 9.68 17.51
CA VAL A 166 11.81 9.99 16.14
C VAL A 166 12.08 8.81 15.21
N ILE A 167 11.06 8.41 14.45
CA ILE A 167 11.13 7.30 13.50
C ILE A 167 10.68 7.80 12.13
N PRO A 168 11.58 8.42 11.34
CA PRO A 168 11.28 8.74 9.97
C PRO A 168 11.27 7.46 9.13
N LEU A 169 10.38 7.42 8.15
CA LEU A 169 10.17 6.32 7.23
C LEU A 169 10.80 6.64 5.87
N THR A 170 11.16 5.59 5.15
CA THR A 170 11.60 5.61 3.76
C THR A 170 10.90 4.49 3.03
N LEU A 171 10.68 4.69 1.74
CA LEU A 171 9.99 3.75 0.88
C LEU A 171 10.89 3.35 -0.28
N SER A 172 10.78 2.09 -0.70
CA SER A 172 11.39 1.56 -1.91
C SER A 172 10.36 0.80 -2.72
N LEU A 173 10.44 0.92 -4.05
CA LEU A 173 9.58 0.19 -4.98
C LEU A 173 10.34 -1.03 -5.51
N LEU A 174 9.75 -2.20 -5.30
CA LEU A 174 10.26 -3.51 -5.67
C LEU A 174 9.25 -4.23 -6.58
N TYR A 175 9.66 -5.33 -7.19
CA TYR A 175 8.74 -6.33 -7.74
C TYR A 175 8.38 -7.37 -6.68
N ASP A 176 7.47 -8.30 -6.99
CA ASP A 176 7.08 -9.42 -6.13
C ASP A 176 8.22 -10.41 -5.82
N ASP A 177 9.19 -10.50 -6.71
CA ASP A 177 10.46 -11.21 -6.49
C ASP A 177 11.47 -10.42 -5.62
N TYR A 178 11.04 -9.29 -5.04
CA TYR A 178 11.83 -8.36 -4.23
C TYR A 178 13.00 -7.68 -4.95
N SER A 179 13.11 -7.82 -6.27
CA SER A 179 14.11 -7.09 -7.04
C SER A 179 13.71 -5.62 -7.24
N SER A 180 14.70 -4.72 -7.23
CA SER A 180 14.45 -3.29 -7.34
C SER A 180 13.87 -2.91 -8.70
N VAL A 181 12.88 -2.02 -8.71
CA VAL A 181 12.35 -1.46 -9.95
C VAL A 181 13.38 -0.49 -10.54
N LYS A 182 13.98 -0.87 -11.66
CA LYS A 182 14.92 -0.02 -12.40
C LYS A 182 14.15 1.11 -13.09
N THR A 183 14.47 2.35 -12.75
CA THR A 183 13.95 3.53 -13.46
C THR A 183 14.65 3.65 -14.82
N ALA A 184 13.91 3.49 -15.92
CA ALA A 184 14.47 3.50 -17.28
C ALA A 184 14.81 4.91 -17.83
N SER A 185 14.72 5.98 -17.04
CA SER A 185 14.93 7.34 -17.54
C SER A 185 15.71 8.22 -16.59
N HIS A 186 16.88 8.66 -17.06
CA HIS A 186 17.67 9.82 -16.63
C HIS A 186 16.94 11.18 -16.74
N ARG A 187 15.60 11.20 -16.76
CA ARG A 187 14.87 12.45 -16.63
C ARG A 187 14.80 12.78 -15.15
N GLU A 188 15.70 13.66 -14.73
CA GLU A 188 15.73 14.28 -13.42
C GLU A 188 14.29 14.66 -13.00
N GLY A 189 13.79 14.01 -11.95
CA GLY A 189 12.55 14.41 -11.26
C GLY A 189 11.34 13.46 -11.31
N SER A 190 11.32 12.36 -12.07
CA SER A 190 10.14 11.46 -12.09
C SER A 190 10.40 10.08 -11.48
N SER A 191 10.43 10.00 -10.15
CA SER A 191 10.35 8.71 -9.45
C SER A 191 9.02 8.00 -9.81
N ILE A 192 9.08 6.68 -10.08
CA ILE A 192 7.89 5.86 -10.34
C ILE A 192 7.00 5.80 -9.10
N LEU A 193 7.60 5.74 -7.91
CA LEU A 193 6.88 5.83 -6.64
C LEU A 193 6.92 7.27 -6.14
N LYS A 194 5.74 7.85 -5.92
CA LYS A 194 5.58 9.18 -5.31
C LYS A 194 4.84 9.06 -4.00
N VAL A 195 5.31 9.81 -3.01
CA VAL A 195 4.58 10.09 -1.77
C VAL A 195 3.99 11.49 -1.91
N PHE A 196 2.75 11.68 -1.46
CA PHE A 196 2.15 13.02 -1.42
C PHE A 196 2.84 13.88 -0.35
N SER A 197 3.13 15.14 -0.69
CA SER A 197 4.08 16.01 0.03
C SER A 197 3.53 16.67 1.30
N ASP A 198 2.23 16.60 1.51
CA ASP A 198 1.52 17.17 2.65
C ASP A 198 1.54 16.27 3.90
N GLN A 199 2.19 15.11 3.83
CA GLN A 199 2.19 14.11 4.90
C GLN A 199 3.53 13.99 5.60
N SER A 200 3.47 13.78 6.92
CA SER A 200 4.65 13.41 7.69
C SER A 200 5.09 11.99 7.33
N LEU A 201 6.30 11.84 6.82
CA LEU A 201 6.95 10.56 6.58
C LEU A 201 7.56 9.99 7.86
N SER A 202 6.83 10.01 8.98
CA SER A 202 7.32 9.52 10.27
C SER A 202 6.20 8.92 11.11
N ILE A 203 6.57 8.00 12.00
CA ILE A 203 5.67 7.45 13.01
C ILE A 203 5.36 8.52 14.05
N ASP A 204 4.09 8.85 14.21
CA ASP A 204 3.55 9.85 15.13
C ASP A 204 3.55 9.40 16.59
N GLU A 205 3.13 10.27 17.50
CA GLU A 205 3.05 9.97 18.94
C GLU A 205 2.14 8.78 19.30
N ASN A 206 1.17 8.44 18.44
CA ASN A 206 0.28 7.30 18.62
C ASN A 206 0.88 5.99 18.09
N GLY A 207 2.09 6.03 17.54
CA GLY A 207 2.73 4.86 16.95
C GLY A 207 2.24 4.56 15.53
N CYS A 208 1.59 5.53 14.88
CA CYS A 208 0.92 5.39 13.59
C CYS A 208 1.54 6.30 12.53
N CYS A 209 1.33 5.97 11.26
CA CYS A 209 1.64 6.85 10.13
C CYS A 209 0.74 6.48 8.95
N GLN A 210 0.02 7.45 8.40
CA GLN A 210 -0.74 7.25 7.16
C GLN A 210 0.07 7.78 5.98
N LEU A 211 0.27 6.91 4.99
CA LEU A 211 1.01 7.20 3.77
C LEU A 211 0.12 7.09 2.55
N ASN A 212 -0.03 8.18 1.81
CA ASN A 212 -0.67 8.21 0.51
C ASN A 212 0.42 8.15 -0.56
N VAL A 213 0.44 7.04 -1.29
CA VAL A 213 1.47 6.75 -2.28
C VAL A 213 0.86 6.53 -3.66
N ARG A 214 1.62 6.88 -4.70
CA ARG A 214 1.20 6.72 -6.10
C ARG A 214 2.28 6.04 -6.90
N ILE A 215 1.91 4.98 -7.60
CA ILE A 215 2.76 4.31 -8.58
C ILE A 215 2.40 4.87 -9.96
N GLU A 216 3.32 5.59 -10.58
CA GLU A 216 3.10 6.32 -11.84
C GLU A 216 3.27 5.43 -13.08
N SER A 217 3.80 4.20 -12.92
CA SER A 217 3.94 3.24 -14.01
C SER A 217 2.97 2.07 -13.90
N VAL A 218 2.48 1.58 -15.04
CA VAL A 218 1.62 0.40 -15.11
C VAL A 218 2.47 -0.87 -15.18
N SER A 219 2.00 -1.95 -14.55
CA SER A 219 2.68 -3.26 -14.55
C SER A 219 2.95 -3.78 -15.96
N LYS A 220 2.08 -3.48 -16.95
CA LYS A 220 2.28 -3.85 -18.36
C LYS A 220 3.63 -3.38 -18.92
N ASN A 221 4.12 -2.21 -18.50
CA ASN A 221 5.41 -1.67 -18.96
C ASN A 221 6.61 -2.34 -18.28
N HIS A 222 6.35 -3.20 -17.29
CA HIS A 222 7.34 -3.90 -16.49
C HIS A 222 7.17 -5.42 -16.65
N ASN A 223 6.95 -5.89 -17.88
CA ASN A 223 6.71 -7.30 -18.20
C ASN A 223 5.52 -7.91 -17.42
N SER A 224 4.49 -7.10 -17.15
CA SER A 224 3.34 -7.47 -16.34
C SER A 224 3.68 -7.87 -14.90
N LYS A 225 4.88 -7.55 -14.40
CA LYS A 225 5.23 -7.81 -13.00
C LYS A 225 4.44 -6.90 -12.06
N PRO A 226 3.86 -7.44 -10.98
CA PRO A 226 3.26 -6.65 -9.93
C PRO A 226 4.35 -5.93 -9.11
N PHE A 227 3.95 -4.86 -8.44
CA PHE A 227 4.82 -4.05 -7.59
C PHE A 227 4.63 -4.38 -6.11
N VAL A 228 5.69 -4.25 -5.33
CA VAL A 228 5.68 -4.31 -3.87
C VAL A 228 6.32 -3.04 -3.34
N ILE A 229 5.68 -2.40 -2.36
CA ILE A 229 6.25 -1.23 -1.68
C ILE A 229 6.86 -1.73 -0.37
N TYR A 230 8.14 -1.46 -0.18
CA TYR A 230 8.83 -1.72 1.09
C TYR A 230 8.91 -0.42 1.89
N ILE A 231 8.34 -0.42 3.09
CA ILE A 231 8.31 0.72 4.02
C ILE A 231 9.20 0.35 5.20
N TYR A 232 10.19 1.19 5.50
CA TYR A 232 11.19 0.90 6.53
C TYR A 232 11.71 2.19 7.19
N PRO A 233 12.31 2.11 8.39
CA PRO A 233 12.91 3.27 9.03
C PRO A 233 14.07 3.85 8.21
N ASN A 234 14.19 5.18 8.18
CA ASN A 234 15.33 5.86 7.56
C ASN A 234 16.57 5.76 8.48
N LEU A 235 17.36 4.70 8.25
CA LEU A 235 18.57 4.43 9.04
C LEU A 235 19.73 5.39 8.73
N THR A 236 19.68 6.12 7.60
CA THR A 236 20.68 7.15 7.30
C THR A 236 20.51 8.36 8.21
N LEU A 237 19.26 8.76 8.47
CA LEU A 237 18.95 9.86 9.38
C LEU A 237 19.00 9.43 10.85
N HIS A 238 18.50 8.22 11.16
CA HIS A 238 18.43 7.69 12.52
C HIS A 238 18.89 6.23 12.59
N PRO A 239 20.22 5.97 12.63
CA PRO A 239 20.78 4.62 12.68
C PRO A 239 20.32 3.77 13.86
N GLN A 240 19.93 4.40 14.97
CA GLN A 240 19.37 3.72 16.14
C GLN A 240 18.11 2.92 15.80
N ASN A 241 17.38 3.29 14.74
CA ASN A 241 16.14 2.64 14.26
C ASN A 241 16.35 1.29 13.58
N ALA A 242 17.56 0.74 13.62
CA ALA A 242 17.85 -0.56 13.02
C ALA A 242 17.31 -1.76 13.83
N ASP A 243 16.82 -1.55 15.06
CA ASP A 243 16.04 -2.52 15.83
C ASP A 243 14.54 -2.53 15.45
N ILE A 244 14.17 -1.93 14.32
CA ILE A 244 12.81 -1.90 13.78
C ILE A 244 12.80 -2.55 12.40
N ALA A 245 12.05 -3.64 12.25
CA ALA A 245 11.85 -4.26 10.94
C ALA A 245 10.86 -3.47 10.09
N GLY A 246 11.17 -3.33 8.80
CA GLY A 246 10.24 -2.77 7.82
C GLY A 246 9.11 -3.73 7.46
N VAL A 247 8.21 -3.26 6.60
CA VAL A 247 7.04 -4.00 6.12
C VAL A 247 6.92 -3.90 4.61
N TYR A 248 6.48 -4.99 3.99
CA TYR A 248 6.16 -5.07 2.58
C TYR A 248 4.65 -5.02 2.39
N THR A 249 4.17 -4.31 1.37
CA THR A 249 2.80 -4.49 0.90
C THR A 249 2.62 -5.86 0.29
N THR A 250 1.37 -6.34 0.19
CA THR A 250 1.05 -7.40 -0.78
C THR A 250 1.34 -6.92 -2.21
N PRO A 251 1.58 -7.82 -3.18
CA PRO A 251 1.79 -7.44 -4.57
C PRO A 251 0.60 -6.67 -5.16
N ILE A 252 0.90 -5.60 -5.90
CA ILE A 252 -0.05 -4.66 -6.49
C ILE A 252 0.13 -4.65 -8.00
N THR A 253 -0.91 -5.07 -8.73
CA THR A 253 -0.95 -4.95 -10.19
C THR A 253 -1.49 -3.58 -10.57
N VAL A 254 -0.64 -2.73 -11.15
CA VAL A 254 -1.03 -1.37 -11.55
C VAL A 254 -1.50 -1.36 -12.99
N LYS A 255 -2.74 -0.93 -13.21
CA LYS A 255 -3.38 -0.78 -14.52
C LYS A 255 -3.65 0.71 -14.79
N SER A 256 -3.88 1.09 -16.04
CA SER A 256 -4.19 2.49 -16.39
C SER A 256 -5.60 2.88 -15.93
N LYS A 257 -6.61 2.33 -16.61
CA LYS A 257 -8.04 2.53 -16.34
C LYS A 257 -8.78 1.22 -16.60
N ARG A 258 -9.91 0.97 -15.92
CA ARG A 258 -10.78 -0.15 -16.29
C ARG A 258 -11.19 0.02 -17.74
N ALA A 259 -11.02 -1.04 -18.54
CA ALA A 259 -11.71 -1.10 -19.81
C ALA A 259 -13.20 -0.98 -19.50
N SER A 260 -13.88 0.06 -20.02
CA SER A 260 -15.33 0.00 -20.03
C SER A 260 -15.68 -1.28 -20.78
N LYS A 261 -16.58 -2.11 -20.23
CA LYS A 261 -17.07 -3.27 -20.97
C LYS A 261 -17.60 -2.76 -22.30
N LYS A 262 -16.85 -2.94 -23.38
CA LYS A 262 -17.43 -2.95 -24.72
C LYS A 262 -18.43 -4.09 -24.66
N ARG A 263 -19.73 -3.76 -24.72
CA ARG A 263 -20.76 -4.74 -25.08
C ARG A 263 -20.31 -5.33 -26.41
N SER A 264 -19.72 -6.52 -26.36
CA SER A 264 -19.34 -7.27 -27.55
C SER A 264 -20.60 -7.94 -28.07
N GLY A 265 -21.04 -7.52 -29.25
CA GLY A 265 -22.10 -8.19 -30.01
C GLY A 265 -23.34 -7.32 -30.25
N MET A 266 -23.22 -6.34 -31.14
CA MET A 266 -23.98 -6.26 -32.40
C MET A 266 -23.80 -4.85 -32.96
N ASP A 267 -23.02 -4.85 -34.03
CA ASP A 267 -22.96 -3.93 -35.15
C ASP A 267 -22.66 -2.45 -34.92
N ALA A 268 -21.59 -2.07 -35.61
CA ALA A 268 -21.33 -0.74 -36.06
C ALA A 268 -22.52 -0.24 -36.88
N GLU A 269 -23.34 0.64 -36.30
CA GLU A 269 -23.95 1.70 -37.08
C GLU A 269 -24.17 2.92 -36.20
N PHE A 270 -23.42 3.95 -36.54
CA PHE A 270 -23.57 5.30 -36.03
C PHE A 270 -24.86 5.85 -36.64
N GLY A 271 -26.00 5.60 -36.00
CA GLY A 271 -27.30 5.99 -36.54
C GLY A 271 -28.34 6.19 -35.44
N SER A 272 -28.66 7.47 -35.19
CA SER A 272 -29.90 7.98 -34.59
C SER A 272 -30.79 6.98 -33.84
N GLY A 273 -30.56 6.78 -32.53
CA GLY A 273 -31.55 6.13 -31.66
C GLY A 273 -32.64 7.13 -31.27
N THR A 274 -33.89 6.87 -31.66
CA THR A 274 -35.06 7.68 -31.27
C THR A 274 -35.40 7.47 -29.78
N GLN A 275 -36.18 8.38 -29.21
CA GLN A 275 -36.60 8.40 -27.80
C GLN A 275 -37.24 7.06 -27.33
N GLU A 276 -37.81 6.29 -28.25
CA GLU A 276 -38.43 4.97 -27.99
C GLU A 276 -37.40 3.88 -27.62
N ASP A 277 -36.17 3.96 -28.13
CA ASP A 277 -35.10 3.00 -27.81
C ASP A 277 -34.50 3.23 -26.42
N MET A 278 -34.59 4.45 -25.89
CA MET A 278 -34.27 4.74 -24.48
C MET A 278 -35.34 4.17 -23.54
N ILE A 279 -36.62 4.29 -23.89
CA ILE A 279 -37.74 3.81 -23.06
C ILE A 279 -37.73 2.28 -22.94
N LYS A 280 -37.40 1.54 -24.02
CA LYS A 280 -37.27 0.07 -23.99
C LYS A 280 -36.10 -0.43 -23.14
N ARG A 281 -35.04 0.37 -22.98
CA ARG A 281 -33.89 0.02 -22.11
C ARG A 281 -34.19 0.21 -20.63
N PHE A 282 -35.07 1.15 -20.27
CA PHE A 282 -35.56 1.29 -18.89
C PHE A 282 -36.50 0.15 -18.49
N ALA A 283 -37.38 -0.29 -19.39
CA ALA A 283 -38.35 -1.34 -19.12
C ALA A 283 -37.75 -2.76 -18.95
N SER A 284 -36.51 -2.99 -19.38
CA SER A 284 -35.85 -4.32 -19.34
C SER A 284 -34.90 -4.54 -18.16
N HIS A 285 -34.77 -3.56 -17.25
CA HIS A 285 -33.93 -3.64 -16.04
C HIS A 285 -34.69 -3.48 -14.73
N THR A 286 -36.02 -3.53 -14.75
CA THR A 286 -36.83 -3.66 -13.53
C THR A 286 -36.90 -5.13 -13.10
N GLY A 287 -35.76 -5.69 -12.71
CA GLY A 287 -35.76 -6.71 -11.66
C GLY A 287 -36.06 -5.99 -10.35
N GLU A 288 -36.91 -6.55 -9.50
CA GLU A 288 -37.51 -5.96 -8.30
C GLU A 288 -36.57 -5.01 -7.51
N LEU A 289 -36.53 -3.74 -7.94
CA LEU A 289 -36.00 -2.63 -7.18
C LEU A 289 -37.11 -2.22 -6.23
N SER A 290 -36.81 -2.14 -4.94
CA SER A 290 -37.80 -1.64 -3.99
C SER A 290 -38.20 -0.21 -4.40
N GLN A 291 -39.48 0.14 -4.22
CA GLN A 291 -39.97 1.49 -4.54
C GLN A 291 -39.11 2.58 -3.85
N SER A 292 -38.60 2.28 -2.65
CA SER A 292 -37.67 3.13 -1.91
C SER A 292 -36.30 3.31 -2.59
N ASP A 293 -35.75 2.29 -3.26
CA ASP A 293 -34.47 2.40 -3.96
C ASP A 293 -34.58 3.25 -5.22
N LEU A 294 -35.71 3.12 -5.92
CA LEU A 294 -36.02 3.93 -7.09
C LEU A 294 -36.25 5.39 -6.72
N GLU A 295 -37.07 5.65 -5.68
CA GLU A 295 -37.32 7.00 -5.17
C GLU A 295 -36.03 7.66 -4.67
N SER A 296 -35.17 6.93 -3.95
CA SER A 296 -33.87 7.43 -3.48
C SER A 296 -32.92 7.76 -4.63
N SER A 297 -32.87 6.92 -5.67
CA SER A 297 -32.02 7.16 -6.84
C SER A 297 -32.50 8.35 -7.66
N ILE A 298 -33.81 8.48 -7.85
CA ILE A 298 -34.44 9.64 -8.52
C ILE A 298 -34.13 10.91 -7.74
N PHE A 299 -34.28 10.88 -6.41
CA PHE A 299 -34.00 12.04 -5.56
C PHE A 299 -32.52 12.45 -5.64
N CYS A 300 -31.59 11.51 -5.62
CA CYS A 300 -30.15 11.79 -5.79
C CYS A 300 -29.82 12.46 -7.13
N VAL A 301 -30.44 12.00 -8.23
CA VAL A 301 -30.23 12.58 -9.56
C VAL A 301 -30.83 13.98 -9.66
N LEU A 302 -32.04 14.18 -9.11
CA LEU A 302 -32.69 15.49 -9.07
C LEU A 302 -31.94 16.48 -8.16
N ASP A 303 -31.48 16.05 -6.99
CA ASP A 303 -30.69 16.87 -6.05
C ASP A 303 -29.34 17.28 -6.68
N TYR A 304 -28.64 16.33 -7.32
CA TYR A 304 -27.41 16.63 -8.05
C TYR A 304 -27.66 17.64 -9.18
N GLY A 305 -28.73 17.44 -9.96
CA GLY A 305 -29.10 18.35 -11.03
C GLY A 305 -29.42 19.76 -10.52
N THR A 306 -30.22 19.86 -9.47
CA THR A 306 -30.57 21.14 -8.82
C THR A 306 -29.32 21.85 -8.32
N LYS A 307 -28.41 21.15 -7.63
CA LYS A 307 -27.14 21.73 -7.14
C LYS A 307 -26.23 22.20 -8.28
N CYS A 308 -26.17 21.45 -9.38
CA CYS A 308 -25.45 21.90 -10.57
C CYS A 308 -26.08 23.16 -11.16
N ASN A 309 -27.41 23.23 -11.24
CA ASN A 309 -28.11 24.40 -11.76
C ASN A 309 -27.94 25.64 -10.87
N GLU A 310 -28.00 25.48 -9.54
CA GLU A 310 -27.75 26.55 -8.56
C GLU A 310 -26.33 27.10 -8.71
N LEU A 311 -25.33 26.21 -8.80
CA LEU A 311 -23.95 26.61 -9.03
C LEU A 311 -23.79 27.36 -10.35
N LEU A 312 -24.36 26.86 -11.44
CA LEU A 312 -24.26 27.50 -12.75
C LEU A 312 -24.98 28.85 -12.79
N THR A 313 -26.15 28.96 -12.15
CA THR A 313 -26.88 30.22 -12.01
C THR A 313 -26.05 31.24 -11.22
N SER A 314 -25.40 30.81 -10.14
CA SER A 314 -24.51 31.69 -9.37
C SER A 314 -23.35 32.25 -10.20
N LEU A 315 -22.87 31.49 -11.19
CA LEU A 315 -21.78 31.91 -12.08
C LEU A 315 -22.21 32.93 -13.15
N GLN A 316 -23.51 33.17 -13.37
CA GLN A 316 -23.96 34.12 -14.39
C GLN A 316 -23.53 35.56 -14.09
N SER A 317 -23.37 35.90 -12.81
CA SER A 317 -23.04 37.24 -12.33
C SER A 317 -21.99 37.13 -11.22
N GLN A 318 -20.73 37.47 -11.52
CA GLN A 318 -19.63 37.40 -10.56
C GLN A 318 -19.16 38.81 -10.22
N LEU A 319 -19.05 39.13 -8.92
CA LEU A 319 -18.52 40.41 -8.45
C LEU A 319 -17.05 40.56 -8.87
N ILE A 320 -16.76 41.59 -9.65
CA ILE A 320 -15.40 41.88 -10.13
C ILE A 320 -14.80 43.17 -9.54
N GLY A 321 -15.61 44.01 -8.91
CA GLY A 321 -15.12 45.26 -8.32
C GLY A 321 -16.23 46.18 -7.82
N HIS A 322 -15.82 47.32 -7.30
CA HIS A 322 -16.71 48.36 -6.81
C HIS A 322 -16.38 49.70 -7.45
N GLU A 323 -17.40 50.46 -7.82
CA GLU A 323 -17.25 51.86 -8.24
C GLU A 323 -17.60 52.78 -7.06
N ASN A 324 -16.61 53.58 -6.63
CA ASN A 324 -16.79 54.53 -5.54
C ASN A 324 -17.38 55.83 -6.08
N THR A 325 -18.70 55.97 -5.94
CA THR A 325 -19.38 57.27 -6.05
C THR A 325 -19.75 57.77 -4.65
N SER A 326 -20.06 59.06 -4.52
CA SER A 326 -20.44 59.72 -3.27
C SER A 326 -21.80 59.20 -2.75
N GLY A 327 -21.85 57.95 -2.28
CA GLY A 327 -23.09 57.23 -1.96
C GLY A 327 -22.86 55.73 -1.69
N ILE A 328 -23.90 54.92 -1.92
CA ILE A 328 -23.85 53.45 -1.76
C ILE A 328 -22.86 52.86 -2.79
N PRO A 329 -21.94 51.95 -2.40
CA PRO A 329 -20.99 51.34 -3.32
C PRO A 329 -21.71 50.60 -4.44
N ILE A 330 -21.33 50.90 -5.67
CA ILE A 330 -21.89 50.24 -6.85
C ILE A 330 -21.06 48.99 -7.09
N GLU A 331 -21.70 47.83 -6.96
CA GLU A 331 -21.07 46.55 -7.25
C GLU A 331 -21.10 46.30 -8.76
N ILE A 332 -19.93 46.01 -9.33
CA ILE A 332 -19.79 45.64 -10.72
C ILE A 332 -19.73 44.12 -10.81
N HIS A 333 -20.68 43.55 -11.52
CA HIS A 333 -20.74 42.13 -11.78
C HIS A 333 -20.52 41.81 -13.26
N ARG A 334 -19.89 40.67 -13.55
CA ARG A 334 -19.73 40.18 -14.93
C ARG A 334 -19.95 38.69 -15.07
N CYS A 335 -20.47 38.31 -16.23
CA CYS A 335 -20.46 36.92 -16.67
C CYS A 335 -19.03 36.48 -17.07
N PRO A 336 -18.50 35.36 -16.55
CA PRO A 336 -17.17 34.88 -16.90
C PRO A 336 -17.05 34.39 -18.35
N CYS A 337 -18.16 34.03 -19.00
CA CYS A 337 -18.15 33.47 -20.34
C CYS A 337 -18.27 34.51 -21.46
N CYS A 338 -19.09 35.55 -21.27
CA CYS A 338 -19.33 36.56 -22.31
C CYS A 338 -19.04 38.00 -21.84
N TRP A 339 -18.56 38.19 -20.61
CA TRP A 339 -18.22 39.50 -20.05
C TRP A 339 -19.38 40.51 -19.97
N ALA A 340 -20.62 40.03 -20.13
CA ALA A 340 -21.83 40.83 -19.97
C ALA A 340 -21.85 41.49 -18.60
N TYR A 341 -22.20 42.76 -18.57
CA TYR A 341 -22.12 43.65 -17.42
C TYR A 341 -23.46 43.68 -16.69
N GLY A 342 -23.40 43.58 -15.36
CA GLY A 342 -24.50 43.89 -14.46
C GLY A 342 -24.02 44.77 -13.31
N ASP A 343 -24.92 45.55 -12.72
CA ASP A 343 -24.66 46.29 -11.49
C ASP A 343 -25.86 46.25 -10.55
N ASN A 344 -25.64 46.65 -9.30
CA ASN A 344 -26.64 46.66 -8.24
C ASN A 344 -27.54 47.91 -8.27
N ARG A 345 -27.51 48.75 -9.34
CA ARG A 345 -28.33 49.97 -9.42
C ARG A 345 -29.80 49.66 -9.71
N ASN A 346 -30.09 48.53 -10.37
CA ASN A 346 -31.43 48.05 -10.64
C ASN A 346 -31.69 46.76 -9.85
N ALA A 347 -32.48 46.84 -8.77
CA ALA A 347 -32.84 45.67 -7.96
C ALA A 347 -33.58 44.55 -8.74
N ASN A 348 -34.12 44.87 -9.93
CA ASN A 348 -34.78 43.92 -10.82
C ASN A 348 -33.90 43.42 -11.98
N SER A 349 -32.61 43.76 -12.04
CA SER A 349 -31.71 43.34 -13.14
C SER A 349 -31.00 42.01 -12.87
N SER A 350 -31.71 41.02 -12.31
CA SER A 350 -31.20 39.64 -12.26
C SER A 350 -30.97 39.05 -13.65
N ASP A 351 -31.59 39.64 -14.68
CA ASP A 351 -31.40 39.27 -16.08
C ASP A 351 -30.31 40.15 -16.73
N VAL A 352 -29.05 39.77 -16.51
CA VAL A 352 -27.94 40.31 -17.30
C VAL A 352 -28.14 39.89 -18.76
N GLU A 353 -28.22 40.85 -19.67
CA GLU A 353 -28.38 40.55 -21.11
C GLU A 353 -27.09 39.96 -21.67
N HIS A 354 -26.97 38.63 -21.62
CA HIS A 354 -25.81 37.94 -22.18
C HIS A 354 -25.87 37.90 -23.71
N ASP A 355 -24.68 37.98 -24.32
CA ASP A 355 -24.43 37.66 -25.73
C ASP A 355 -25.07 36.32 -26.14
N ALA A 356 -25.65 36.27 -27.34
CA ALA A 356 -26.31 35.08 -27.89
C ALA A 356 -25.40 33.86 -28.02
N LYS A 357 -24.07 34.05 -28.04
CA LYS A 357 -23.05 32.99 -28.05
C LYS A 357 -22.53 32.61 -26.67
N CYS A 358 -23.08 33.18 -25.59
CA CYS A 358 -22.68 32.87 -24.24
C CYS A 358 -23.00 31.41 -23.90
N THR A 359 -21.96 30.59 -23.75
CA THR A 359 -22.09 29.16 -23.45
C THR A 359 -22.80 28.89 -22.13
N LEU A 360 -22.63 29.76 -21.13
CA LEU A 360 -23.31 29.65 -19.83
C LEU A 360 -24.81 29.93 -19.93
N LYS A 361 -25.22 30.95 -20.70
CA LYS A 361 -26.64 31.23 -20.97
C LYS A 361 -27.29 30.07 -21.74
N SER A 362 -26.64 29.57 -22.79
CA SER A 362 -27.14 28.42 -23.54
C SER A 362 -27.33 27.20 -22.64
N LEU A 363 -26.40 26.97 -21.71
CA LEU A 363 -26.45 25.82 -20.80
C LEU A 363 -27.57 25.95 -19.76
N LEU A 364 -27.81 27.14 -19.22
CA LEU A 364 -28.89 27.39 -18.27
C LEU A 364 -30.27 27.39 -18.94
N SER A 365 -30.39 27.86 -20.19
CA SER A 365 -31.64 27.74 -20.96
C SER A 365 -32.03 26.29 -21.30
N MET A 366 -31.08 25.35 -21.27
CA MET A 366 -31.39 23.92 -21.42
C MET A 366 -32.01 23.32 -20.16
N TRP A 367 -31.85 23.98 -19.00
CA TRP A 367 -32.37 23.52 -17.70
C TRP A 367 -33.78 24.05 -17.42
N THR A 368 -34.15 25.17 -18.02
CA THR A 368 -35.51 25.74 -17.96
C THR A 368 -36.45 24.97 -18.89
N TRP A 369 -36.84 23.75 -18.51
CA TRP A 369 -37.99 23.08 -19.10
C TRP A 369 -39.26 23.58 -18.42
N THR A 370 -40.13 24.24 -19.19
CA THR A 370 -41.56 24.42 -18.90
C THR A 370 -42.33 23.12 -19.08
#